data_AF-A0A9Q5HT35-F1
#
_entry.id   AF-A0A9Q5HT35-F1
#
_cell.length_a   1.000
_cell.length_b   1.000
_cell.length_c   1.000
_cell.angle_alpha   90.00
_cell.angle_beta   90.00
_cell.angle_gamma   90.00
#
_symmetry.space_group_name_H-M   'P 1'
#
loop_
_entity.id
_entity.type
_entity.pdbx_description
1 polymer ?
#
loop_
_entity_poly.entity_id
_entity_poly.type
_entity_poly.pdbx_seq_one_letter_code
_entity_poly.pdbx_strand_id
1 'polypeptide(L)'
;MKKFYCGEKQHVWCYVIAQILVIGTQSGTLASFTSTIFTRPVGIPFSGRMRKANQKYSGRNGFDEATKRLPTESLKEPEATENQDLARFAEMKQEVKASDAPETVATLTERIKRSKRDNQEDVAKLSRCYAQGLYDDAMDRYCQTDDIKYHDFEDFARSSSDEWAQHYATLENYFRQYDKIAAPEHNDLVGRMQYDHLREVLPLYARRREAEKKEEMARLIQAAAKETHFPQSIKEYRMMDGRKDAQQQLIARFLMASEPNQGVLRTRCRWTRMQTEPLINEYKNDVSTTILHHDLNFCLSV
;
A
#
# COMPACT_ATOMS: atom_id res chain seq x y z
N MET A 1 10.85 5.23 -53.96
CA MET A 1 10.55 3.87 -53.47
C MET A 1 10.99 3.74 -52.02
N LYS A 2 10.06 3.81 -51.06
CA LYS A 2 10.33 3.63 -49.62
C LYS A 2 9.76 2.27 -49.21
N LYS A 3 10.62 1.37 -48.74
CA LYS A 3 10.23 0.04 -48.22
C LYS A 3 9.81 0.20 -46.76
N PHE A 4 8.59 -0.23 -46.45
CA PHE A 4 8.10 -0.41 -45.08
C PHE A 4 8.53 -1.80 -44.57
N TYR A 5 9.20 -1.84 -43.42
CA TYR A 5 9.35 -3.06 -42.64
C TYR A 5 8.18 -3.15 -41.66
N CYS A 6 7.35 -4.18 -41.83
CA CYS A 6 6.34 -4.59 -40.87
C CYS A 6 6.91 -5.80 -40.11
N GLY A 7 7.24 -5.60 -38.82
CA GLY A 7 7.85 -6.62 -37.97
C GLY A 7 6.96 -6.96 -36.77
N GLU A 8 6.40 -8.17 -36.83
CA GLU A 8 6.15 -9.12 -35.75
C GLU A 8 6.06 -8.58 -34.30
N LYS A 9 4.84 -8.37 -33.81
CA LYS A 9 4.54 -8.31 -32.37
C LYS A 9 3.17 -8.91 -32.04
N GLN A 10 2.96 -10.20 -32.29
CA GLN A 10 1.72 -10.87 -31.87
C GLN A 10 1.86 -12.22 -31.13
N HIS A 11 3.07 -12.71 -30.84
CA HIS A 11 3.23 -14.04 -30.23
C HIS A 11 3.52 -14.12 -28.72
N VAL A 12 3.49 -13.02 -27.96
CA VAL A 12 3.90 -13.05 -26.54
C VAL A 12 2.73 -13.17 -25.55
N TRP A 13 1.47 -13.07 -26.00
CA TRP A 13 0.31 -13.04 -25.08
C TRP A 13 -0.34 -14.39 -24.78
N CYS A 14 0.11 -15.50 -25.38
CA CYS A 14 -0.51 -16.81 -25.14
C CYS A 14 0.17 -17.66 -24.05
N TYR A 15 1.33 -17.26 -23.52
CA TYR A 15 2.07 -18.11 -22.56
C TYR A 15 1.81 -17.81 -21.07
N VAL A 16 1.19 -16.68 -20.74
CA VAL A 16 0.98 -16.27 -19.32
C VAL A 16 -0.34 -16.79 -18.74
N ILE A 17 -1.30 -17.21 -19.57
CA ILE A 17 -2.61 -17.70 -19.10
C ILE A 17 -2.57 -19.19 -18.72
N ALA A 18 -1.54 -19.95 -19.12
CA ALA A 18 -1.45 -21.38 -18.86
C ALA A 18 -0.89 -21.76 -17.47
N GLN A 19 -0.40 -20.81 -16.66
CA GLN A 19 0.19 -21.12 -15.34
C GLN A 19 -0.74 -20.87 -14.13
N ILE A 20 -1.96 -20.36 -14.35
CA ILE A 20 -2.91 -20.09 -13.25
C ILE A 20 -3.87 -21.27 -12.99
N LEU A 21 -3.81 -22.34 -13.79
CA LEU A 21 -4.77 -23.44 -13.72
C LEU A 21 -4.15 -24.79 -13.26
N VAL A 22 -3.28 -24.79 -12.24
CA VAL A 22 -2.79 -26.05 -11.59
C VAL A 22 -2.65 -25.90 -10.06
N ILE A 23 -3.52 -25.12 -9.41
CA ILE A 23 -3.63 -25.14 -7.94
C ILE A 23 -5.10 -25.30 -7.57
N GLY A 24 -5.61 -26.51 -7.79
CA GLY A 24 -6.99 -26.83 -7.49
C GLY A 24 -7.25 -28.30 -7.70
N THR A 25 -6.81 -29.12 -6.73
CA THR A 25 -7.45 -30.35 -6.24
C THR A 25 -6.41 -31.21 -5.55
N GLN A 26 -6.27 -31.11 -4.23
CA GLN A 26 -6.06 -32.27 -3.36
C GLN A 26 -6.64 -31.95 -1.97
N SER A 27 -7.92 -32.29 -1.83
CA SER A 27 -8.54 -32.59 -0.55
C SER A 27 -7.96 -33.89 -0.02
N GLY A 28 -7.13 -33.82 1.02
CA GLY A 28 -6.53 -34.96 1.70
C GLY A 28 -6.60 -34.75 3.21
N THR A 29 -7.59 -35.41 3.81
CA THR A 29 -7.58 -36.04 5.15
C THR A 29 -6.81 -35.34 6.28
N LEU A 30 -7.56 -34.76 7.21
CA LEU A 30 -7.11 -34.30 8.51
C LEU A 30 -6.53 -35.46 9.32
N ALA A 31 -5.21 -35.53 9.44
CA ALA A 31 -4.53 -36.27 10.49
C ALA A 31 -4.17 -35.31 11.62
N SER A 32 -4.90 -35.42 12.73
CA SER A 32 -4.58 -34.76 14.00
C SER A 32 -3.23 -35.26 14.53
N PHE A 33 -2.18 -34.47 14.36
CA PHE A 33 -0.91 -34.69 15.06
C PHE A 33 -0.95 -33.94 16.39
N THR A 34 -1.35 -34.65 17.45
CA THR A 34 -1.08 -34.22 18.83
C THR A 34 0.39 -34.49 19.11
N SER A 35 1.22 -33.46 19.00
CA SER A 35 2.62 -33.50 19.42
C SER A 35 2.68 -33.47 20.95
N THR A 36 2.76 -34.65 21.56
CA THR A 36 3.15 -34.81 22.96
C THR A 36 4.64 -34.52 23.06
N ILE A 37 4.99 -33.30 23.49
CA ILE A 37 6.37 -32.93 23.80
C ILE A 37 6.78 -33.67 25.08
N PHE A 38 7.46 -34.80 24.91
CA PHE A 38 8.07 -35.56 25.99
C PHE A 38 9.43 -34.93 26.32
N THR A 39 9.42 -33.94 27.23
CA THR A 39 10.64 -33.39 27.82
C THR A 39 11.34 -34.46 28.65
N ARG A 40 12.39 -35.08 28.10
CA ARG A 40 13.37 -35.82 28.90
C ARG A 40 14.36 -34.81 29.50
N PRO A 41 14.46 -34.70 30.84
CA PRO A 41 15.53 -33.94 31.45
C PRO A 41 16.85 -34.70 31.26
N VAL A 42 17.70 -34.22 30.36
CA VAL A 42 19.10 -34.64 30.29
C VAL A 42 19.84 -33.90 31.39
N GLY A 43 19.90 -34.51 32.57
CA GLY A 43 20.75 -34.04 33.66
C GLY A 43 22.21 -34.27 33.29
N ILE A 44 22.91 -33.23 32.83
CA ILE A 44 24.36 -33.21 32.71
C ILE A 44 24.91 -32.92 34.12
N PRO A 45 25.63 -33.84 34.78
CA PRO A 45 26.27 -33.56 36.05
C PRO A 45 27.48 -32.65 35.80
N PHE A 46 27.26 -31.33 35.90
CA PHE A 46 28.32 -30.33 35.90
C PHE A 46 29.04 -30.36 37.25
N SER A 47 29.92 -31.35 37.47
CA SER A 47 30.85 -31.35 38.62
C SER A 47 32.09 -30.49 38.31
N GLY A 48 31.84 -29.25 37.86
CA GLY A 48 32.89 -28.25 37.74
C GLY A 48 33.34 -27.85 39.14
N ARG A 49 34.46 -28.40 39.60
CA ARG A 49 35.21 -27.79 40.71
C ARG A 49 35.62 -26.40 40.27
N MET A 50 34.80 -25.39 40.58
CA MET A 50 35.15 -23.99 40.41
C MET A 50 36.46 -23.77 41.14
N ARG A 51 37.52 -23.45 40.38
CA ARG A 51 38.80 -23.08 40.96
C ARG A 51 38.55 -21.86 41.84
N LYS A 52 38.91 -21.93 43.13
CA LYS A 52 38.80 -20.78 44.03
C LYS A 52 39.58 -19.61 43.41
N ALA A 53 38.93 -18.46 43.34
CA ALA A 53 39.54 -17.24 42.80
C ALA A 53 40.88 -16.99 43.50
N ASN A 54 41.92 -16.81 42.70
CA ASN A 54 43.28 -16.62 43.21
C ASN A 54 43.31 -15.25 43.93
N GLN A 55 43.49 -15.25 45.25
CA GLN A 55 43.41 -14.04 46.11
C GLN A 55 44.35 -12.91 45.65
N LYS A 56 45.42 -13.25 44.95
CA LYS A 56 46.38 -12.28 44.40
C LYS A 56 45.75 -11.27 43.42
N TYR A 57 44.59 -11.59 42.84
CA TYR A 57 43.88 -10.74 41.87
C TYR A 57 42.55 -10.19 42.38
N SER A 58 42.18 -10.39 43.66
CA SER A 58 40.95 -9.77 44.18
C SER A 58 41.13 -8.24 44.22
N GLY A 59 40.28 -7.50 43.52
CA GLY A 59 40.30 -6.03 43.49
C GLY A 59 41.31 -5.41 42.51
N ARG A 60 41.93 -6.20 41.61
CA ARG A 60 42.79 -5.68 40.51
C ARG A 60 42.21 -5.90 39.12
N ASN A 61 41.06 -6.56 39.02
CA ASN A 61 40.35 -6.70 37.77
C ASN A 61 39.66 -5.35 37.53
N GLY A 62 40.04 -4.60 36.50
CA GLY A 62 39.52 -3.25 36.20
C GLY A 62 38.00 -3.14 35.96
N PHE A 63 37.23 -4.19 36.24
CA PHE A 63 35.78 -4.22 36.23
C PHE A 63 35.14 -3.38 37.35
N ASP A 64 35.82 -3.20 38.49
CA ASP A 64 35.30 -2.40 39.61
C ASP A 64 35.42 -0.87 39.39
N GLU A 65 36.24 -0.44 38.42
CA GLU A 65 36.40 0.99 38.07
C GLU A 65 35.49 1.42 36.92
N ALA A 66 35.13 0.51 36.01
CA ALA A 66 34.24 0.80 34.89
C ALA A 66 32.80 1.11 35.32
N THR A 67 32.34 0.53 36.44
CA THR A 67 31.00 0.78 37.01
C THR A 67 30.87 2.12 37.73
N LYS A 68 31.97 2.87 37.96
CA LYS A 68 31.93 4.15 38.69
C LYS A 68 31.79 5.39 37.80
N ARG A 69 31.85 5.27 36.48
CA ARG A 69 31.92 6.44 35.56
C ARG A 69 30.79 6.57 34.55
N LEU A 70 29.80 5.69 34.55
CA LEU A 70 28.58 5.94 33.79
C LEU A 70 27.50 6.43 34.76
N PRO A 71 26.94 7.64 34.55
CA PRO A 71 25.69 8.03 35.19
C PRO A 71 24.57 7.23 34.52
N THR A 72 24.55 5.93 34.74
CA THR A 72 23.29 5.19 34.72
C THR A 72 22.59 5.58 36.02
N GLU A 73 21.79 6.64 35.94
CA GLU A 73 20.60 6.71 36.79
C GLU A 73 19.97 5.32 36.75
N SER A 74 19.92 4.67 37.89
CA SER A 74 19.22 3.41 38.09
C SER A 74 17.74 3.67 37.88
N LEU A 75 17.32 3.79 36.63
CA LEU A 75 15.95 3.53 36.22
C LEU A 75 15.67 2.11 36.69
N LYS A 76 14.82 2.00 37.71
CA LYS A 76 14.39 0.71 38.22
C LYS A 76 13.87 -0.07 37.02
N GLU A 77 14.48 -1.21 36.71
CA GLU A 77 14.10 -2.07 35.59
C GLU A 77 12.58 -2.20 35.37
N PRO A 78 11.70 -2.32 36.41
CA PRO A 78 10.24 -2.36 36.18
C PRO A 78 9.64 -1.08 35.60
N GLU A 79 10.18 0.10 35.90
CA GLU A 79 9.70 1.39 35.34
C GLU A 79 10.12 1.54 33.87
N ALA A 80 11.23 0.93 33.45
CA ALA A 80 11.66 0.92 32.05
C ALA A 80 10.77 -0.01 31.20
N THR A 81 10.38 -1.17 31.73
CA THR A 81 9.41 -2.07 31.07
C THR A 81 8.02 -1.45 30.99
N GLU A 82 7.53 -0.84 32.07
CA GLU A 82 6.23 -0.15 32.05
C GLU A 82 6.20 1.01 31.06
N ASN A 83 7.28 1.78 30.92
CA ASN A 83 7.37 2.86 29.94
C ASN A 83 7.46 2.35 28.48
N GLN A 84 8.13 1.22 28.23
CA GLN A 84 8.11 0.57 26.91
C GLN A 84 6.73 0.02 26.56
N ASP A 85 6.03 -0.59 27.52
CA ASP A 85 4.68 -1.08 27.33
C ASP A 85 3.67 0.07 27.15
N LEU A 86 3.79 1.16 27.91
CA LEU A 86 3.00 2.39 27.73
C LEU A 86 3.23 3.03 26.35
N ALA A 87 4.46 3.03 25.83
CA ALA A 87 4.75 3.51 24.48
C ALA A 87 4.08 2.62 23.41
N ARG A 88 4.13 1.29 23.58
CA ARG A 88 3.41 0.33 22.71
C ARG A 88 1.89 0.53 22.76
N PHE A 89 1.32 0.76 23.94
CA PHE A 89 -0.12 0.98 24.10
C PHE A 89 -0.57 2.36 23.60
N ALA A 90 0.31 3.37 23.63
CA ALA A 90 0.03 4.69 23.08
C ALA A 90 -0.02 4.67 21.54
N GLU A 91 0.89 3.95 20.88
CA GLU A 91 0.85 3.74 19.42
C GLU A 91 -0.42 2.98 19.01
N MET A 92 -0.83 1.96 19.76
CA MET A 92 -2.01 1.15 19.43
C MET A 92 -3.35 1.89 19.62
N LYS A 93 -3.41 2.95 20.43
CA LYS A 93 -4.63 3.74 20.67
C LYS A 93 -4.81 4.93 19.73
N GLN A 94 -3.80 5.32 18.96
CA GLN A 94 -3.88 6.52 18.14
C GLN A 94 -4.54 6.31 16.76
N GLU A 95 -4.83 5.06 16.37
CA GLU A 95 -5.45 4.77 15.05
C GLU A 95 -6.98 4.83 15.01
N VAL A 96 -7.69 5.02 16.14
CA VAL A 96 -9.18 4.94 16.17
C VAL A 96 -9.87 6.30 16.21
N LYS A 97 -9.16 7.39 15.87
CA LYS A 97 -9.80 8.70 15.59
C LYS A 97 -9.55 9.11 14.14
N ALA A 98 -9.84 8.21 13.21
CA ALA A 98 -10.08 8.63 11.83
C ALA A 98 -11.34 9.49 11.84
N SER A 99 -11.14 10.80 11.71
CA SER A 99 -12.15 11.84 11.52
C SER A 99 -13.33 11.36 10.68
N ASP A 100 -14.55 11.70 11.09
CA ASP A 100 -15.83 11.53 10.37
C ASP A 100 -15.90 12.30 9.03
N ALA A 101 -14.76 12.60 8.40
CA ALA A 101 -14.68 13.21 7.10
C ALA A 101 -15.23 12.22 6.05
N PRO A 102 -16.04 12.69 5.09
CA PRO A 102 -16.61 11.83 4.06
C PRO A 102 -15.50 11.10 3.29
N GLU A 103 -15.61 9.77 3.20
CA GLU A 103 -14.71 8.96 2.39
C GLU A 103 -14.86 9.39 0.91
N THR A 104 -13.81 10.00 0.35
CA THR A 104 -13.73 10.35 -1.08
C THR A 104 -12.67 9.49 -1.76
N VAL A 105 -12.70 9.39 -3.09
CA VAL A 105 -11.69 8.63 -3.84
C VAL A 105 -10.27 9.15 -3.55
N ALA A 106 -10.12 10.47 -3.37
CA ALA A 106 -8.86 11.10 -3.02
C ALA A 106 -8.36 10.64 -1.64
N THR A 107 -9.20 10.72 -0.60
CA THR A 107 -8.80 10.34 0.76
C THR A 107 -8.48 8.84 0.87
N LEU A 108 -9.25 7.98 0.19
CA LEU A 108 -8.97 6.53 0.13
C LEU A 108 -7.65 6.25 -0.61
N THR A 109 -7.36 6.98 -1.68
CA THR A 109 -6.10 6.83 -2.43
C THR A 109 -4.90 7.26 -1.59
N GLU A 110 -5.02 8.36 -0.85
CA GLU A 110 -3.97 8.80 0.08
C GLU A 110 -3.77 7.80 1.21
N ARG A 111 -4.85 7.26 1.79
CA ARG A 111 -4.75 6.25 2.85
C ARG A 111 -4.05 4.99 2.37
N ILE A 112 -4.39 4.49 1.18
CA ILE A 112 -3.70 3.34 0.56
C ILE A 112 -2.20 3.65 0.33
N LYS A 113 -1.87 4.86 -0.16
CA LYS A 113 -0.47 5.26 -0.35
C LYS A 113 0.30 5.35 0.96
N ARG A 114 -0.34 5.85 2.02
CA ARG A 114 0.23 5.94 3.37
C ARG A 114 0.51 4.54 3.92
N SER A 115 -0.51 3.67 4.02
CA SER A 115 -0.35 2.29 4.51
C SER A 115 0.72 1.50 3.74
N LYS A 116 0.86 1.71 2.42
CA LYS A 116 1.96 1.11 1.65
C LYS A 116 3.35 1.62 2.04
N ARG A 117 3.48 2.92 2.27
CA ARG A 117 4.75 3.52 2.69
C ARG A 117 5.13 3.03 4.09
N ASP A 118 4.17 3.04 5.01
CA ASP A 118 4.36 2.62 6.39
C ASP A 118 4.81 1.15 6.43
N ASN A 119 4.12 0.25 5.71
CA ASN A 119 4.55 -1.16 5.61
C ASN A 119 5.94 -1.32 4.95
N GLN A 120 6.29 -0.52 3.95
CA GLN A 120 7.63 -0.57 3.35
C GLN A 120 8.71 -0.13 4.34
N GLU A 121 8.43 0.91 5.13
CA GLU A 121 9.31 1.42 6.17
C GLU A 121 9.49 0.39 7.30
N ASP A 122 8.40 -0.24 7.74
CA ASP A 122 8.43 -1.26 8.78
C ASP A 122 9.22 -2.51 8.36
N VAL A 123 9.00 -2.99 7.13
CA VAL A 123 9.78 -4.11 6.58
C VAL A 123 11.25 -3.73 6.45
N ALA A 124 11.57 -2.52 5.96
CA ALA A 124 12.95 -2.06 5.85
C ALA A 124 13.63 -1.94 7.22
N LYS A 125 12.92 -1.43 8.23
CA LYS A 125 13.38 -1.34 9.62
C LYS A 125 13.65 -2.73 10.18
N LEU A 126 12.73 -3.68 9.99
CA LEU A 126 12.91 -5.05 10.43
C LEU A 126 14.16 -5.69 9.78
N SER A 127 14.30 -5.58 8.47
CA SER A 127 15.46 -6.13 7.74
C SER A 127 16.78 -5.48 8.16
N ARG A 128 16.77 -4.17 8.48
CA ARG A 128 17.95 -3.47 9.01
C ARG A 128 18.33 -3.99 10.40
N CYS A 129 17.36 -4.16 11.30
CA CYS A 129 17.61 -4.73 12.63
C CYS A 129 18.17 -6.16 12.52
N TYR A 130 17.61 -6.97 11.61
CA TYR A 130 18.10 -8.32 11.37
C TYR A 130 19.52 -8.33 10.82
N ALA A 131 19.84 -7.49 9.84
CA ALA A 131 21.19 -7.36 9.29
C ALA A 131 22.21 -6.88 10.35
N GLN A 132 21.80 -5.97 11.24
CA GLN A 132 22.64 -5.53 12.35
C GLN A 132 22.90 -6.69 13.32
N GLY A 133 21.88 -7.46 13.70
CA GLY A 133 22.05 -8.64 14.55
C GLY A 133 23.02 -9.65 13.95
N LEU A 134 22.91 -9.94 12.65
CA LEU A 134 23.85 -10.81 11.96
C LEU A 134 25.29 -10.26 11.95
N TYR A 135 25.44 -8.95 11.83
CA TYR A 135 26.75 -8.30 11.90
C TYR A 135 27.35 -8.41 13.30
N ASP A 136 26.57 -8.11 14.34
CA ASP A 136 26.99 -8.19 15.73
C ASP A 136 27.36 -9.64 16.10
N ASP A 137 26.54 -10.62 15.69
CA ASP A 137 26.84 -12.05 15.85
C ASP A 137 28.15 -12.45 15.14
N ALA A 138 28.38 -11.93 13.93
CA ALA A 138 29.62 -12.21 13.20
C ALA A 138 30.84 -11.58 13.88
N MET A 139 30.70 -10.38 14.45
CA MET A 139 31.76 -9.74 15.22
C MET A 139 32.03 -10.48 16.53
N ASP A 140 30.99 -10.94 17.23
CA ASP A 140 31.15 -11.75 18.43
C ASP A 140 31.86 -13.08 18.11
N ARG A 141 31.50 -13.75 17.00
CA ARG A 141 32.20 -14.96 16.52
C ARG A 141 33.67 -14.68 16.21
N TYR A 142 33.96 -13.52 15.61
CA TYR A 142 35.32 -13.09 15.32
C TYR A 142 36.11 -12.85 16.61
N CYS A 143 35.55 -12.13 17.59
CA CYS A 143 36.20 -11.83 18.86
C CYS A 143 36.33 -13.04 19.80
N GLN A 144 35.45 -14.04 19.70
CA GLN A 144 35.55 -15.29 20.46
C GLN A 144 36.65 -16.22 19.92
N THR A 145 37.03 -16.03 18.67
CA THR A 145 38.06 -16.83 18.03
C THR A 145 39.43 -16.29 18.42
N ASP A 146 40.15 -17.01 19.28
CA ASP A 146 41.51 -16.63 19.67
C ASP A 146 42.47 -16.75 18.48
N ASP A 147 43.58 -15.98 18.49
CA ASP A 147 44.61 -15.99 17.43
C ASP A 147 45.20 -17.38 17.22
N ILE A 148 45.07 -18.25 18.24
CA ILE A 148 45.42 -19.67 18.22
C ILE A 148 44.74 -20.43 17.08
N LYS A 149 43.51 -20.04 16.66
CA LYS A 149 42.84 -20.67 15.51
C LYS A 149 43.62 -20.44 14.19
N TYR A 150 44.34 -19.33 14.10
CA TYR A 150 45.06 -18.90 12.89
C TYR A 150 46.57 -19.15 12.98
N HIS A 151 47.09 -19.62 14.12
CA HIS A 151 48.49 -20.00 14.29
C HIS A 151 48.75 -21.41 13.74
N ASP A 152 49.57 -21.45 12.67
CA ASP A 152 50.24 -22.60 12.04
C ASP A 152 49.37 -23.80 11.59
N PHE A 153 48.72 -23.61 10.45
CA PHE A 153 48.13 -24.69 9.65
C PHE A 153 49.12 -25.79 9.22
N GLU A 154 50.44 -25.51 9.17
CA GLU A 154 51.44 -26.50 8.72
C GLU A 154 51.78 -27.54 9.81
N ASP A 155 51.72 -27.18 11.09
CA ASP A 155 51.98 -28.10 12.21
C ASP A 155 50.69 -28.73 12.76
N PHE A 156 49.56 -28.01 12.74
CA PHE A 156 48.26 -28.53 13.21
C PHE A 156 47.72 -29.68 12.35
N ALA A 157 47.96 -29.65 11.03
CA ALA A 157 47.46 -30.70 10.11
C ALA A 157 48.09 -32.08 10.36
N ARG A 158 49.24 -32.14 11.07
CA ARG A 158 49.91 -33.40 11.42
C ARG A 158 49.50 -33.97 12.77
N SER A 159 48.85 -33.17 13.63
CA SER A 159 48.37 -33.57 14.94
C SER A 159 46.90 -33.98 14.87
N SER A 160 46.61 -35.25 14.56
CA SER A 160 45.23 -35.78 14.62
C SER A 160 44.64 -35.84 16.04
N SER A 161 45.40 -35.36 17.04
CA SER A 161 45.07 -35.38 18.46
C SER A 161 44.80 -33.97 19.02
N ASP A 162 44.65 -32.96 18.17
CA ASP A 162 44.48 -31.60 18.64
C ASP A 162 43.04 -31.30 19.06
N GLU A 163 42.80 -31.33 20.37
CA GLU A 163 41.50 -31.04 21.00
C GLU A 163 40.95 -29.68 20.56
N TRP A 164 41.82 -28.72 20.25
CA TRP A 164 41.46 -27.39 19.77
C TRP A 164 40.87 -27.39 18.35
N ALA A 165 41.40 -28.21 17.45
CA ALA A 165 40.85 -28.33 16.09
C ALA A 165 39.43 -28.91 16.12
N GLN A 166 39.19 -29.90 16.97
CA GLN A 166 37.86 -30.48 17.18
C GLN A 166 36.90 -29.49 17.84
N HIS A 167 37.40 -28.67 18.77
CA HIS A 167 36.62 -27.62 19.42
C HIS A 167 36.12 -26.58 18.40
N TYR A 168 37.00 -26.05 17.56
CA TYR A 168 36.62 -25.08 16.52
C TYR A 168 35.71 -25.68 15.44
N ALA A 169 35.94 -26.94 15.04
CA ALA A 169 35.04 -27.63 14.12
C ALA A 169 33.62 -27.80 14.71
N THR A 170 33.53 -28.08 16.01
CA THR A 170 32.24 -28.18 16.71
C THR A 170 31.55 -26.82 16.79
N LEU A 171 32.28 -25.75 17.11
CA LEU A 171 31.75 -24.37 17.13
C LEU A 171 31.25 -23.94 15.74
N GLU A 172 32.01 -24.20 14.68
CA GLU A 172 31.59 -23.86 13.32
C GLU A 172 30.32 -24.63 12.90
N ASN A 173 30.23 -25.92 13.26
CA ASN A 173 29.01 -26.69 13.01
C ASN A 173 27.80 -26.14 13.79
N TYR A 174 28.01 -25.72 15.04
CA TYR A 174 26.96 -25.06 15.84
C TYR A 174 26.46 -23.77 15.16
N PHE A 175 27.37 -22.89 14.75
CA PHE A 175 27.01 -21.64 14.06
C PHE A 175 26.29 -21.90 12.72
N ARG A 176 26.76 -22.88 11.93
CA ARG A 176 26.07 -23.29 10.70
C ARG A 176 24.65 -23.82 10.95
N GLN A 177 24.42 -24.50 12.07
CA GLN A 177 23.08 -24.95 12.45
C GLN A 177 22.20 -23.79 12.90
N TYR A 178 22.76 -22.85 13.67
CA TYR A 178 22.06 -21.64 14.08
C TYR A 178 21.62 -20.80 12.88
N ASP A 179 22.50 -20.57 11.90
CA ASP A 179 22.18 -19.78 10.71
C ASP A 179 21.03 -20.40 9.89
N LYS A 180 20.90 -21.74 9.90
CA LYS A 180 19.77 -22.45 9.26
C LYS A 180 18.44 -22.25 9.98
N ILE A 181 18.46 -21.91 11.27
CA ILE A 181 17.27 -21.65 12.09
C ILE A 181 16.90 -20.16 12.01
N ALA A 182 17.87 -19.25 12.09
CA ALA A 182 17.61 -17.81 12.11
C ALA A 182 17.08 -17.27 10.77
N ALA A 183 17.59 -17.76 9.63
CA ALA A 183 17.17 -17.31 8.30
C ALA A 183 15.67 -17.52 8.00
N PRO A 184 15.07 -18.70 8.24
CA PRO A 184 13.64 -18.89 8.00
C PRO A 184 12.77 -18.07 8.96
N GLU A 185 13.17 -17.84 10.21
CA GLU A 185 12.41 -17.02 11.15
C GLU A 185 12.23 -15.58 10.66
N HIS A 186 13.28 -14.96 10.11
CA HIS A 186 13.18 -13.63 9.52
C HIS A 186 12.21 -13.61 8.33
N ASN A 187 12.32 -14.60 7.44
CA ASN A 187 11.45 -14.69 6.26
C ASN A 187 9.98 -14.90 6.65
N ASP A 188 9.72 -15.73 7.65
CA ASP A 188 8.37 -15.96 8.18
C ASP A 188 7.77 -14.68 8.78
N LEU A 189 8.57 -13.89 9.50
CA LEU A 189 8.14 -12.62 10.07
C LEU A 189 7.81 -11.60 8.98
N VAL A 190 8.68 -11.47 7.96
CA VAL A 190 8.42 -10.62 6.80
C VAL A 190 7.16 -11.07 6.06
N GLY A 191 6.96 -12.38 5.89
CA GLY A 191 5.76 -12.95 5.27
C GLY A 191 4.49 -12.62 6.05
N ARG A 192 4.51 -12.67 7.39
CA ARG A 192 3.39 -12.27 8.24
C ARG A 192 3.06 -10.79 8.10
N MET A 193 4.06 -9.91 8.14
CA MET A 193 3.85 -8.47 7.96
C MET A 193 3.23 -8.15 6.59
N GLN A 194 3.72 -8.79 5.53
CA GLN A 194 3.13 -8.63 4.20
C GLN A 194 1.69 -9.13 4.14
N TYR A 195 1.39 -10.26 4.79
CA TYR A 195 0.03 -10.79 4.87
C TYR A 195 -0.91 -9.83 5.61
N ASP A 196 -0.48 -9.30 6.75
CA ASP A 196 -1.26 -8.35 7.55
C ASP A 196 -1.51 -7.05 6.78
N HIS A 197 -0.49 -6.54 6.08
CA HIS A 197 -0.63 -5.39 5.19
C HIS A 197 -1.65 -5.63 4.07
N LEU A 198 -1.61 -6.81 3.42
CA LEU A 198 -2.60 -7.17 2.41
C LEU A 198 -4.01 -7.23 3.00
N ARG A 199 -4.15 -7.79 4.21
CA ARG A 199 -5.43 -7.86 4.92
C ARG A 199 -6.01 -6.47 5.19
N GLU A 200 -5.17 -5.49 5.49
CA GLU A 200 -5.56 -4.10 5.72
C GLU A 200 -5.90 -3.36 4.41
N VAL A 201 -5.11 -3.55 3.36
CA VAL A 201 -5.21 -2.75 2.13
C VAL A 201 -6.28 -3.24 1.16
N LEU A 202 -6.56 -4.55 1.11
CA LEU A 202 -7.62 -5.12 0.26
C LEU A 202 -9.01 -4.47 0.46
N PRO A 203 -9.53 -4.29 1.69
CA PRO A 203 -10.81 -3.63 1.88
C PRO A 203 -10.79 -2.16 1.45
N LEU A 204 -9.67 -1.45 1.59
CA LEU A 204 -9.54 -0.06 1.11
C LEU A 204 -9.65 0.02 -0.41
N TYR A 205 -9.05 -0.92 -1.14
CA TYR A 205 -9.22 -1.01 -2.60
C TYR A 205 -10.65 -1.33 -3.03
N ALA A 206 -11.36 -2.16 -2.25
CA ALA A 206 -12.78 -2.43 -2.51
C ALA A 206 -13.63 -1.16 -2.35
N ARG A 207 -13.44 -0.42 -1.24
CA ARG A 207 -14.13 0.86 -0.98
C ARG A 207 -13.81 1.91 -2.03
N ARG A 208 -12.55 2.02 -2.46
CA ARG A 208 -12.14 2.97 -3.50
C ARG A 208 -12.86 2.70 -4.82
N ARG A 209 -12.94 1.44 -5.24
CA ARG A 209 -13.69 1.03 -6.44
C ARG A 209 -15.18 1.33 -6.32
N GLU A 210 -15.75 1.19 -5.14
CA GLU A 210 -17.16 1.54 -4.91
C GLU A 210 -17.40 3.05 -4.99
N ALA A 211 -16.50 3.85 -4.40
CA ALA A 211 -16.54 5.31 -4.48
C ALA A 211 -16.38 5.80 -5.92
N GLU A 212 -15.42 5.25 -6.69
CA GLU A 212 -15.23 5.55 -8.12
C GLU A 212 -16.50 5.24 -8.93
N LYS A 213 -17.17 4.12 -8.66
CA LYS A 213 -18.45 3.79 -9.31
C LYS A 213 -19.55 4.79 -8.98
N LYS A 214 -19.64 5.24 -7.72
CA LYS A 214 -20.63 6.24 -7.30
C LYS A 214 -20.37 7.59 -7.97
N GLU A 215 -19.12 8.02 -8.03
CA GLU A 215 -18.72 9.26 -8.72
C GLU A 215 -19.01 9.20 -10.22
N GLU A 216 -18.68 8.09 -10.90
CA GLU A 216 -18.97 7.93 -12.32
C GLU A 216 -20.48 7.86 -12.61
N MET A 217 -21.25 7.15 -11.79
CA MET A 217 -22.71 7.14 -11.90
C MET A 217 -23.31 8.54 -11.69
N ALA A 218 -22.82 9.30 -10.71
CA ALA A 218 -23.23 10.68 -10.50
C ALA A 218 -22.87 11.55 -11.71
N ARG A 219 -21.68 11.36 -12.30
CA ARG A 219 -21.24 12.06 -13.50
C ARG A 219 -22.14 11.73 -14.71
N LEU A 220 -22.49 10.47 -14.90
CA LEU A 220 -23.39 10.01 -15.96
C LEU A 220 -24.79 10.59 -15.79
N ILE A 221 -25.34 10.57 -14.57
CA ILE A 221 -26.65 11.17 -14.27
C ILE A 221 -26.62 12.68 -14.56
N GLN A 222 -25.58 13.39 -14.13
CA GLN A 222 -25.43 14.81 -14.41
C GLN A 222 -25.26 15.10 -15.91
N ALA A 223 -24.52 14.26 -16.64
CA ALA A 223 -24.38 14.39 -18.10
C ALA A 223 -25.72 14.17 -18.81
N ALA A 224 -26.45 13.11 -18.44
CA ALA A 224 -27.79 12.84 -18.97
C ALA A 224 -28.79 13.94 -18.63
N ALA A 225 -28.71 14.53 -17.43
CA ALA A 225 -29.51 15.69 -17.05
C ALA A 225 -29.15 16.94 -17.90
N LYS A 226 -27.87 17.13 -18.26
CA LYS A 226 -27.44 18.24 -19.12
C LYS A 226 -27.93 18.08 -20.56
N GLU A 227 -27.96 16.87 -21.11
CA GLU A 227 -28.44 16.59 -22.47
C GLU A 227 -29.97 16.74 -22.60
N THR A 228 -30.71 16.50 -21.52
CA THR A 228 -32.17 16.60 -21.50
C THR A 228 -32.70 17.97 -21.04
N HIS A 229 -31.84 18.85 -20.51
CA HIS A 229 -32.27 20.18 -20.05
C HIS A 229 -32.48 21.13 -21.23
N PHE A 230 -33.74 21.54 -21.44
CA PHE A 230 -34.12 22.59 -22.38
C PHE A 230 -34.46 23.85 -21.56
N PRO A 231 -33.90 25.03 -21.89
CA PRO A 231 -34.15 26.25 -21.12
C PRO A 231 -35.61 26.64 -21.21
N GLN A 232 -36.20 27.01 -20.07
CA GLN A 232 -37.63 27.33 -19.97
C GLN A 232 -37.94 28.78 -20.34
N SER A 233 -36.93 29.66 -20.40
CA SER A 233 -37.09 31.07 -20.75
C SER A 233 -35.95 31.60 -21.60
N ILE A 234 -36.19 32.69 -22.34
CA ILE A 234 -35.16 33.39 -23.13
C ILE A 234 -34.02 33.91 -22.23
N LYS A 235 -34.32 34.33 -20.99
CA LYS A 235 -33.28 34.75 -20.02
C LYS A 235 -32.35 33.61 -19.65
N GLU A 236 -32.90 32.43 -19.39
CA GLU A 236 -32.11 31.22 -19.10
C GLU A 236 -31.26 30.83 -20.32
N TYR A 237 -31.81 30.90 -21.53
CA TYR A 237 -31.06 30.66 -22.76
C TYR A 237 -29.89 31.64 -22.95
N ARG A 238 -30.10 32.94 -22.71
CA ARG A 238 -29.03 33.95 -22.82
C ARG A 238 -27.97 33.81 -21.71
N MET A 239 -28.35 33.32 -20.53
CA MET A 239 -27.40 33.05 -19.44
C MET A 239 -26.58 31.76 -19.64
N MET A 240 -26.86 30.97 -20.68
CA MET A 240 -26.03 29.82 -21.06
C MET A 240 -24.75 30.21 -21.82
N ASP A 241 -24.60 31.48 -22.20
CA ASP A 241 -23.39 32.02 -22.84
C ASP A 241 -22.17 31.84 -21.91
N GLY A 242 -21.26 30.94 -22.27
CA GLY A 242 -19.94 30.86 -21.64
C GLY A 242 -19.32 29.48 -21.47
N ARG A 243 -20.09 28.37 -21.51
CA ARG A 243 -19.54 26.99 -21.40
C ARG A 243 -20.29 25.89 -22.17
N LYS A 244 -21.29 26.21 -22.99
CA LYS A 244 -22.23 25.22 -23.58
C LYS A 244 -22.51 25.41 -25.07
N ASP A 245 -21.48 25.72 -25.86
CA ASP A 245 -21.58 26.06 -27.28
C ASP A 245 -22.39 25.03 -28.08
N ALA A 246 -22.17 23.73 -27.86
CA ALA A 246 -22.89 22.68 -28.58
C ALA A 246 -24.38 22.61 -28.22
N GLN A 247 -24.73 22.77 -26.94
CA GLN A 247 -26.13 22.71 -26.48
C GLN A 247 -26.90 23.97 -26.91
N GLN A 248 -26.26 25.13 -26.82
CA GLN A 248 -26.84 26.41 -27.24
C GLN A 248 -27.05 26.45 -28.76
N GLN A 249 -26.12 25.92 -29.56
CA GLN A 249 -26.28 25.78 -31.00
C GLN A 249 -27.39 24.80 -31.37
N LEU A 250 -27.53 23.69 -30.64
CA LEU A 250 -28.63 22.73 -30.83
C LEU A 250 -29.99 23.36 -30.53
N ILE A 251 -30.10 24.12 -29.44
CA ILE A 251 -31.33 24.85 -29.08
C ILE A 251 -31.63 25.94 -30.12
N ALA A 252 -30.63 26.69 -30.57
CA ALA A 252 -30.79 27.70 -31.63
C ALA A 252 -31.29 27.06 -32.95
N ARG A 253 -30.67 25.94 -33.37
CA ARG A 253 -31.09 25.18 -34.55
C ARG A 253 -32.51 24.66 -34.39
N PHE A 254 -32.91 24.24 -33.19
CA PHE A 254 -34.27 23.81 -32.91
C PHE A 254 -35.27 24.96 -33.01
N LEU A 255 -34.97 26.14 -32.44
CA LEU A 255 -35.84 27.31 -32.53
C LEU A 255 -36.00 27.84 -33.96
N MET A 256 -34.96 27.73 -34.79
CA MET A 256 -34.98 28.13 -36.21
C MET A 256 -35.50 27.05 -37.17
N ALA A 257 -35.64 25.80 -36.73
CA ALA A 257 -36.10 24.70 -37.58
C ALA A 257 -37.60 24.78 -37.88
N SER A 258 -38.01 24.23 -39.03
CA SER A 258 -39.42 24.00 -39.38
C SER A 258 -40.07 22.96 -38.47
N GLU A 259 -41.39 23.02 -38.28
CA GLU A 259 -42.15 22.12 -37.40
C GLU A 259 -41.83 20.61 -37.55
N PRO A 260 -41.72 20.02 -38.76
CA PRO A 260 -41.33 18.61 -38.90
C PRO A 260 -39.91 18.34 -38.39
N ASN A 261 -38.97 19.26 -38.64
CA ASN A 261 -37.59 19.15 -38.17
C ASN A 261 -37.47 19.36 -36.65
N GLN A 262 -38.34 20.20 -36.07
CA GLN A 262 -38.47 20.32 -34.62
C GLN A 262 -38.94 19.00 -33.99
N GLY A 263 -39.85 18.26 -34.63
CA GLY A 263 -40.27 16.93 -34.17
C GLY A 263 -39.11 15.92 -34.11
N VAL A 264 -38.29 15.90 -35.16
CA VAL A 264 -37.09 15.02 -35.22
C VAL A 264 -36.07 15.39 -34.14
N LEU A 265 -35.80 16.68 -33.95
CA LEU A 265 -34.88 17.17 -32.93
C LEU A 265 -35.40 16.94 -31.50
N ARG A 266 -36.72 17.09 -31.26
CA ARG A 266 -37.36 16.73 -29.98
C ARG A 266 -37.15 15.26 -29.63
N THR A 267 -37.41 14.37 -30.58
CA THR A 267 -37.23 12.92 -30.38
C THR A 267 -35.76 12.56 -30.17
N ARG A 268 -34.85 13.15 -30.96
CA ARG A 268 -33.41 12.89 -30.89
C ARG A 268 -32.79 13.35 -29.57
N CYS A 269 -33.16 14.55 -29.10
CA CYS A 269 -32.66 15.13 -27.86
C CYS A 269 -33.51 14.78 -26.62
N ARG A 270 -34.55 13.95 -26.80
CA ARG A 270 -35.51 13.54 -25.75
C ARG A 270 -36.16 14.72 -25.02
N TRP A 271 -36.39 15.83 -25.72
CA TRP A 271 -37.07 16.97 -25.15
C TRP A 271 -38.58 16.78 -25.17
N THR A 272 -39.24 17.09 -24.06
CA THR A 272 -40.69 16.97 -23.96
C THR A 272 -41.35 18.18 -24.63
N ARG A 273 -42.54 17.99 -25.23
CA ARG A 273 -43.32 19.10 -25.82
C ARG A 273 -43.59 20.21 -24.80
N MET A 274 -43.94 19.84 -23.57
CA MET A 274 -44.16 20.77 -22.46
C MET A 274 -42.93 21.59 -22.07
N GLN A 275 -41.72 21.06 -22.29
CA GLN A 275 -40.47 21.77 -22.00
C GLN A 275 -40.09 22.75 -23.12
N THR A 276 -40.50 22.48 -24.35
CA THR A 276 -40.07 23.24 -25.54
C THR A 276 -41.04 24.34 -25.96
N GLU A 277 -42.33 24.17 -25.69
CA GLU A 277 -43.38 25.15 -26.04
C GLU A 277 -43.20 26.54 -25.44
N PRO A 278 -42.80 26.71 -24.15
CA PRO A 278 -42.63 28.04 -23.56
C PRO A 278 -41.63 28.89 -24.34
N LEU A 279 -40.45 28.33 -24.65
CA LEU A 279 -39.40 29.04 -25.38
C LEU A 279 -39.76 29.26 -26.86
N ILE A 280 -40.46 28.32 -27.50
CA ILE A 280 -40.95 28.51 -28.88
C ILE A 280 -41.93 29.68 -28.93
N ASN A 281 -42.83 29.79 -27.95
CA ASN A 281 -43.82 30.85 -27.87
C ASN A 281 -43.16 32.21 -27.59
N GLU A 282 -42.25 32.27 -26.62
CA GLU A 282 -41.46 33.49 -26.36
C GLU A 282 -40.65 33.91 -27.58
N TYR A 283 -39.97 32.98 -28.26
CA TYR A 283 -39.16 33.27 -29.45
C TYR A 283 -40.01 33.80 -30.62
N LYS A 284 -41.17 33.18 -30.88
CA LYS A 284 -42.10 33.65 -31.93
C LYS A 284 -42.65 35.04 -31.63
N ASN A 285 -42.95 35.33 -30.37
CA ASN A 285 -43.43 36.63 -29.92
C ASN A 285 -42.34 37.71 -30.02
N ASP A 286 -41.09 37.39 -29.67
CA ASP A 286 -39.96 38.30 -29.85
C ASP A 286 -39.74 38.61 -31.34
N VAL A 287 -39.72 37.58 -32.20
CA VAL A 287 -39.51 37.74 -33.66
C VAL A 287 -40.62 38.56 -34.32
N SER A 288 -41.90 38.33 -33.96
CA SER A 288 -43.00 39.13 -34.49
C SER A 288 -42.91 40.60 -34.08
N THR A 289 -42.42 40.88 -32.88
CA THR A 289 -42.24 42.25 -32.38
C THR A 289 -41.08 42.98 -33.09
N THR A 290 -39.98 42.28 -33.41
CA THR A 290 -38.86 42.87 -34.17
C THR A 290 -39.22 43.16 -35.62
N ILE A 291 -40.01 42.31 -36.28
CA ILE A 291 -40.46 42.52 -37.66
C ILE A 291 -41.37 43.76 -37.73
N LEU A 292 -42.30 43.93 -36.79
CA LEU A 292 -43.16 45.11 -36.73
C LEU A 292 -42.38 46.41 -36.46
N HIS A 293 -41.29 46.36 -35.70
CA HIS A 293 -40.42 47.52 -35.50
C HIS A 293 -39.53 47.85 -36.72
N HIS A 294 -39.15 46.85 -37.52
CA HIS A 294 -38.40 47.08 -38.75
C HIS A 294 -39.28 47.62 -39.88
N ASP A 295 -40.54 47.19 -39.97
CA ASP A 295 -41.49 47.67 -40.97
C ASP A 295 -42.00 49.09 -40.66
N LEU A 296 -42.13 49.46 -39.38
CA LEU A 296 -42.48 50.84 -38.99
C LEU A 296 -41.35 51.85 -39.21
N ASN A 297 -40.08 51.42 -39.15
CA ASN A 297 -38.94 52.29 -39.45
C ASN A 297 -38.67 52.45 -40.95
N PHE A 298 -39.13 51.52 -41.79
CA PHE A 298 -38.99 51.66 -43.24
C PHE A 298 -40.00 52.68 -43.83
N CYS A 299 -41.14 52.89 -43.17
CA CYS A 299 -42.16 53.86 -43.59
C CYS A 299 -41.96 55.30 -43.09
N LEU A 300 -40.94 55.59 -42.28
CA LEU A 300 -40.65 56.94 -41.76
C LEU A 300 -39.41 57.61 -42.41
N SER A 301 -38.92 57.09 -43.53
CA SER A 301 -37.73 57.60 -44.23
C SER A 301 -37.95 58.03 -45.69
N VAL A 302 -39.18 58.42 -46.04
CA VAL A 302 -39.50 59.14 -47.29
C VAL A 302 -39.99 60.53 -46.94
#